data_AF-A0A7W9QF91-F1
#
_entry.id   AF-A0A7W9QF91-F1
#
_cell.length_a   1.000
_cell.length_b   1.000
_cell.length_c   1.000
_cell.angle_alpha   90.00
_cell.angle_beta   90.00
_cell.angle_gamma   90.00
#
_symmetry.space_group_name_H-M   'P 1'
#
loop_
_entity.id
_entity.type
_entity.pdbx_description
1 polymer ?
#
loop_
_entity_poly.entity_id
_entity_poly.type
_entity_poly.pdbx_seq_one_letter_code
_entity_poly.pdbx_strand_id
1 'polypeptide(L)'
;MNRPRTRPSVVPFIASWNSELPDLVAGLTIEYDPESRLAYKGLPLPTDRDLGGISSARMSHSPHVGKPIFDGVHPTRQRFCMFEMSCQVCGWPASRNKDG
;
A
#
# COMPACT_ATOMS: atom_id res chain seq x y z
N MET A 1 22.85 -4.78 24.30
CA MET A 1 21.59 -4.96 25.04
C MET A 1 20.48 -5.28 24.05
N ASN A 2 19.91 -6.49 24.12
CA ASN A 2 18.82 -6.91 23.24
C ASN A 2 17.48 -6.55 23.93
N ARG A 3 16.83 -5.46 23.50
CA ARG A 3 15.52 -5.07 24.04
C ARG A 3 14.49 -6.09 23.56
N PRO A 4 13.69 -6.73 24.44
CA PRO A 4 12.67 -7.68 24.00
C PRO A 4 11.68 -6.97 23.07
N ARG A 5 11.41 -7.55 21.89
CA ARG A 5 10.41 -7.02 20.95
C ARG A 5 9.03 -7.10 21.60
N THR A 6 8.49 -5.97 22.03
CA THR A 6 7.09 -5.83 22.41
C THR A 6 6.23 -6.03 21.16
N ARG A 7 5.21 -6.90 21.25
CA ARG A 7 4.23 -7.04 20.17
C ARG A 7 3.50 -5.70 19.99
N PRO A 8 3.32 -5.21 18.75
CA PRO A 8 2.49 -4.03 18.51
C PRO A 8 1.09 -4.26 19.10
N SER A 9 0.60 -3.33 19.91
CA SER A 9 -0.75 -3.38 20.49
C SER A 9 -1.83 -2.93 19.49
N VAL A 10 -1.41 -2.35 18.37
CA VAL A 10 -2.27 -1.88 17.29
C VAL A 10 -1.81 -2.51 15.97
N VAL A 11 -2.76 -2.81 15.10
CA VAL A 11 -2.47 -3.14 13.70
C VAL A 11 -2.55 -1.84 12.91
N PRO A 12 -1.44 -1.33 12.34
CA PRO A 12 -1.48 -0.10 11.54
C PRO A 12 -2.46 -0.22 10.38
N PHE A 13 -3.18 0.85 10.07
CA PHE A 13 -4.10 0.92 8.94
C PHE A 13 -3.41 0.56 7.62
N ILE A 14 -2.13 0.88 7.44
CA ILE A 14 -1.38 0.52 6.22
C ILE A 14 -0.83 -0.91 6.20
N ALA A 15 -0.86 -1.65 7.33
CA ALA A 15 -0.29 -2.98 7.39
C ALA A 15 -1.05 -3.94 6.48
N SER A 16 -0.33 -4.72 5.66
CA SER A 16 -0.97 -5.75 4.85
C SER A 16 -1.41 -6.94 5.70
N TRP A 17 -2.36 -7.71 5.18
CA TRP A 17 -2.80 -8.97 5.74
C TRP A 17 -2.32 -10.12 4.86
N ASN A 18 -2.10 -11.29 5.44
CA ASN A 18 -1.61 -12.44 4.65
C ASN A 18 -2.63 -12.95 3.60
N SER A 19 -3.90 -12.56 3.71
CA SER A 19 -4.92 -12.79 2.68
C SER A 19 -4.87 -11.77 1.53
N GLU A 20 -4.11 -10.69 1.70
CA GLU A 20 -3.89 -9.65 0.69
C GLU A 20 -2.67 -10.02 -0.13
N LEU A 21 -2.93 -10.52 -1.34
CA LEU A 21 -1.91 -11.05 -2.23
C LEU A 21 -1.53 -9.97 -3.24
N PRO A 22 -0.22 -9.68 -3.40
CA PRO A 22 0.23 -8.83 -4.48
C PRO A 22 -0.05 -9.50 -5.83
N ASP A 23 -0.25 -8.69 -6.87
CA ASP A 23 -0.30 -9.21 -8.23
C ASP A 23 1.08 -9.79 -8.63
N LEU A 24 1.08 -10.71 -9.60
CA LEU A 24 2.30 -11.41 -9.99
C LEU A 24 3.26 -10.49 -10.71
N VAL A 25 4.56 -10.60 -10.41
CA VAL A 25 5.63 -9.88 -11.15
C VAL A 25 5.59 -10.24 -12.64
N ALA A 26 5.20 -11.47 -12.99
CA ALA A 26 5.01 -11.90 -14.38
C ALA A 26 3.89 -11.11 -15.12
N GLY A 27 3.00 -10.45 -14.37
CA GLY A 27 1.98 -9.55 -14.87
C GLY A 27 2.52 -8.15 -15.21
N LEU A 28 3.73 -7.78 -14.80
CA LEU A 28 4.35 -6.51 -15.17
C LEU A 28 4.92 -6.54 -16.60
N THR A 29 4.91 -5.38 -17.24
CA THR A 29 5.46 -5.13 -18.57
C THR A 29 6.03 -3.70 -18.64
N ILE A 30 6.78 -3.41 -19.71
CA ILE A 30 7.20 -2.05 -20.06
C ILE A 30 6.32 -1.60 -21.23
N GLU A 31 5.64 -0.47 -21.06
CA GLU A 31 5.03 0.30 -22.16
C GLU A 31 6.05 1.31 -22.66
N TYR A 32 6.15 1.50 -23.99
CA TYR A 32 7.16 2.35 -24.61
C TYR A 32 6.63 3.67 -25.17
N ASP A 33 5.33 3.95 -25.06
CA ASP A 33 4.68 5.12 -25.66
C ASP A 33 3.95 5.96 -24.58
N PRO A 34 4.24 7.26 -24.42
CA PRO A 34 5.25 8.09 -25.11
C PRO A 34 6.68 7.95 -24.55
N GLU A 35 6.82 7.44 -23.33
CA GLU A 35 8.10 7.15 -22.67
C GLU A 35 8.03 5.78 -22.01
N SER A 36 9.20 5.16 -21.81
CA SER A 36 9.28 3.84 -21.17
C SER A 36 8.80 3.88 -19.74
N ARG A 37 7.78 3.09 -19.42
CA ARG A 37 7.16 3.04 -18.08
C ARG A 37 6.70 1.64 -17.72
N LEU A 38 6.72 1.32 -16.43
CA LEU A 38 6.14 0.07 -15.92
C LEU A 38 4.62 0.10 -16.04
N ALA A 39 4.03 -1.01 -16.46
CA ALA A 39 2.59 -1.22 -16.56
C ALA A 39 2.24 -2.67 -16.23
N TYR A 40 0.94 -2.95 -16.04
CA TYR A 40 0.43 -4.32 -15.95
C TYR A 40 -0.09 -4.78 -17.32
N LYS A 41 0.12 -6.05 -17.64
CA LYS A 41 -0.44 -6.69 -18.83
C LYS A 41 -1.97 -6.73 -18.74
N GLY A 42 -2.61 -6.69 -19.90
CA GLY A 42 -4.08 -6.75 -20.01
C GLY A 42 -4.74 -5.38 -19.99
N LEU A 43 -6.00 -5.34 -19.57
CA LEU A 43 -6.78 -4.11 -19.52
C LEU A 43 -6.29 -3.21 -18.37
N PRO A 44 -5.93 -1.94 -18.63
CA PRO A 44 -5.58 -0.99 -17.59
C PRO A 44 -6.74 -0.76 -16.63
N LEU A 45 -6.44 -0.72 -15.33
CA LEU A 45 -7.40 -0.34 -14.31
C LEU A 45 -7.27 1.16 -14.01
N PRO A 46 -8.36 1.86 -13.66
CA PRO A 46 -8.31 3.27 -13.27
C PRO A 46 -7.36 3.57 -12.10
N THR A 47 -7.06 2.57 -11.26
CA THR A 47 -6.19 2.67 -10.09
C THR A 47 -4.72 2.34 -10.36
N ASP A 48 -4.37 1.91 -11.58
CA ASP A 48 -3.00 1.54 -11.93
C ASP A 48 -2.05 2.72 -11.94
N ARG A 49 -2.57 3.95 -12.07
CA ARG A 49 -1.84 5.21 -12.13
C ARG A 49 -2.51 6.24 -11.24
N ASP A 50 -1.74 7.13 -10.63
CA ASP A 50 -2.30 8.35 -10.05
C ASP A 50 -2.43 9.50 -11.05
N LEU A 51 -2.87 10.65 -10.54
CA LEU A 51 -2.93 11.92 -11.25
C LEU A 51 -1.56 12.37 -11.81
N GLY A 52 -0.44 11.91 -11.24
CA GLY A 52 0.91 12.17 -11.72
C GLY A 52 1.44 11.13 -12.71
N GLY A 53 0.65 10.12 -13.09
CA GLY A 53 1.07 9.04 -13.96
C GLY A 53 2.00 8.01 -13.30
N ILE A 54 2.17 8.01 -11.97
CA ILE A 54 3.00 7.05 -11.24
C ILE A 54 2.24 5.75 -11.03
N SER A 55 2.82 4.63 -11.45
CA SER A 55 2.20 3.32 -11.32
C SER A 55 1.98 2.90 -9.85
N SER A 56 0.78 2.41 -9.53
CA SER A 56 0.45 1.78 -8.25
C SER A 56 0.73 0.28 -8.32
N ALA A 57 1.38 -0.28 -7.30
CA ALA A 57 1.41 -1.73 -7.12
C ALA A 57 -0.02 -2.25 -6.82
N ARG A 58 -0.41 -3.34 -7.49
CA ARG A 58 -1.69 -4.03 -7.26
C ARG A 58 -1.57 -5.02 -6.11
N MET A 59 -2.59 -5.07 -5.26
CA MET A 59 -2.75 -6.03 -4.18
C MET A 59 -4.24 -6.27 -3.94
N SER A 60 -4.63 -7.51 -3.66
CA SER A 60 -6.02 -7.81 -3.29
C SER A 60 -6.37 -7.14 -1.95
N HIS A 61 -7.63 -6.76 -1.77
CA HIS A 61 -8.09 -6.03 -0.59
C HIS A 61 -8.95 -6.92 0.30
N SER A 62 -8.42 -7.30 1.46
CA SER A 62 -9.11 -8.14 2.44
C SER A 62 -8.63 -7.85 3.87
N PRO A 63 -8.74 -6.58 4.32
CA PRO A 63 -8.28 -6.22 5.66
C PRO A 63 -9.07 -6.98 6.72
N HIS A 64 -8.44 -7.25 7.85
CA HIS A 64 -8.99 -8.01 8.98
C HIS A 64 -9.22 -9.50 8.74
N VAL A 65 -8.84 -10.01 7.56
CA VAL A 65 -8.88 -11.44 7.25
C VAL A 65 -7.51 -12.06 7.47
N GLY A 66 -7.43 -13.11 8.29
CA GLY A 66 -6.17 -13.79 8.58
C GLY A 66 -5.29 -13.03 9.58
N LYS A 67 -4.01 -12.85 9.27
CA LYS A 67 -3.00 -12.25 10.17
C LYS A 67 -2.38 -11.01 9.54
N PRO A 68 -2.17 -9.92 10.31
CA PRO A 68 -1.43 -8.77 9.84
C PRO A 68 0.06 -9.12 9.66
N ILE A 69 0.65 -8.61 8.60
CA ILE A 69 2.08 -8.71 8.27
C ILE A 69 2.71 -7.37 8.66
N PHE A 70 3.30 -7.30 9.86
CA PHE A 70 3.77 -6.02 10.44
C PHE A 70 4.98 -5.41 9.73
N ASP A 71 5.71 -6.19 8.94
CA ASP A 71 6.78 -5.74 8.04
C ASP A 71 6.29 -5.55 6.58
N GLY A 72 4.98 -5.73 6.35
CA GLY A 72 4.33 -5.58 5.06
C GLY A 72 3.44 -4.33 5.02
N VAL A 73 3.47 -3.63 3.89
CA VAL A 73 2.64 -2.45 3.63
C VAL A 73 1.68 -2.74 2.49
N HIS A 74 0.40 -2.45 2.69
CA HIS A 74 -0.59 -2.51 1.63
C HIS A 74 -0.50 -1.23 0.77
N PRO A 75 -0.11 -1.33 -0.51
CA PRO A 75 0.27 -0.17 -1.33
C PRO A 75 -0.87 0.82 -1.50
N THR A 76 -2.11 0.35 -1.74
CA THR A 76 -3.27 1.24 -1.89
C THR A 76 -3.59 2.02 -0.61
N ARG A 77 -3.49 1.39 0.57
CA ARG A 77 -3.78 2.04 1.86
C ARG A 77 -2.68 3.03 2.23
N GLN A 78 -1.41 2.69 1.98
CA GLN A 78 -0.31 3.64 2.12
C GLN A 78 -0.49 4.86 1.21
N ARG A 79 -0.75 4.62 -0.08
CA ARG A 79 -0.98 5.67 -1.06
C ARG A 79 -2.14 6.57 -0.63
N PHE A 80 -3.27 5.99 -0.24
CA PHE A 80 -4.42 6.73 0.30
C PHE A 80 -4.00 7.65 1.45
N CYS A 81 -3.27 7.14 2.46
CA CYS A 81 -2.81 7.96 3.57
C CYS A 81 -1.90 9.12 3.13
N MET A 82 -1.04 8.90 2.14
CA MET A 82 -0.16 9.94 1.62
C MET A 82 -0.91 11.02 0.83
N PHE A 83 -1.89 10.62 0.01
CA PHE A 83 -2.70 11.56 -0.78
C PHE A 83 -3.67 12.37 0.08
N GLU A 84 -4.35 11.72 1.03
CA GLU A 84 -5.36 12.37 1.89
C GLU A 84 -4.76 13.00 3.16
N MET A 85 -3.43 12.92 3.34
CA MET A 85 -2.74 13.33 4.58
C MET A 85 -3.36 12.69 5.84
N SER A 86 -3.65 11.39 5.77
CA SER A 86 -4.19 10.60 6.87
C SER A 86 -3.10 9.85 7.63
N CYS A 87 -3.33 9.60 8.92
CA CYS A 87 -2.43 8.83 9.77
C CYS A 87 -2.33 7.38 9.28
N GLN A 88 -1.10 6.90 9.03
CA GLN A 88 -0.84 5.54 8.55
C GLN A 88 -1.13 4.45 9.60
N VAL A 89 -1.25 4.84 10.88
CA VAL A 89 -1.56 3.91 11.98
C VAL A 89 -3.07 3.71 12.13
N CYS A 90 -3.87 4.77 12.09
CA CYS A 90 -5.30 4.68 12.39
C CYS A 90 -6.22 4.95 11.18
N GLY A 91 -5.71 5.48 10.07
CA GLY A 91 -6.47 5.76 8.84
C GLY A 91 -7.30 7.04 8.88
N TRP A 92 -7.38 7.72 10.03
CA TRP A 92 -8.07 9.00 10.20
C TRP A 92 -7.22 10.16 9.69
N PRO A 93 -7.82 11.34 9.40
CA PRO A 93 -7.05 12.55 9.09
C PRO A 93 -5.95 12.74 10.12
N ALA A 94 -4.72 13.00 9.66
CA ALA A 94 -3.66 13.34 10.59
C ALA A 94 -4.10 14.56 11.39
N SER A 95 -3.88 14.54 12.70
CA SER A 95 -4.08 15.75 13.49
C SER A 95 -3.04 16.79 13.05
N ARG A 96 -3.12 17.99 13.61
CA ARG A 96 -2.08 19.02 13.43
C ARG A 96 -1.45 19.35 14.78
N ASN A 97 -1.12 18.33 15.55
CA ASN A 97 -0.47 18.44 16.84
C ASN A 97 0.96 17.87 16.77
N LYS A 98 1.67 17.89 17.90
CA LYS A 98 3.07 17.46 17.98
C LYS A 98 3.30 15.97 17.64
N ASP A 99 2.24 15.16 17.71
CA ASP A 99 2.25 13.72 17.49
C ASP A 99 1.76 13.34 16.08
N GLY A 100 1.41 14.34 15.24
CA GLY A 100 0.67 14.16 13.99
C GLY A 100 -0.76 14.58 14.21
#